data_AF-A0A4U9V1F1-F1
#
_entry.id   AF-A0A4U9V1F1-F1
#
_cell.length_a   1.000
_cell.length_b   1.000
_cell.length_c   1.000
_cell.angle_alpha   90.00
_cell.angle_beta   90.00
_cell.angle_gamma   90.00
#
_symmetry.space_group_name_H-M   'P 1'
#
loop_
_entity.id
_entity.type
_entity.pdbx_description
1 polymer ?
#
loop_
_entity_poly.entity_id
_entity_poly.type
_entity_poly.pdbx_seq_one_letter_code
_entity_poly.pdbx_strand_id
1 'polypeptide(L)'
;MMQRQSEIYLEALGAGIELTAQMKQELDTLGYTVVHNVADPDWLVAMRNLIDELVEKEGDNLAIEHHQEATATRIANMVNKGVVWEKVWSHPLILSACRYIFNGEFKVSSLNAREALHGGGHQPLHATGKNRAPIFPKYTWSMRYGRLMT
;
A
#
# COMPACT_ATOMS: atom_id res chain seq x y z
N MET A 1 14.40 28.92 -8.35
CA MET A 1 13.10 28.23 -8.45
C MET A 1 12.68 27.86 -7.04
N MET A 2 11.44 28.16 -6.64
CA MET A 2 10.92 27.72 -5.35
C MET A 2 10.68 26.21 -5.45
N GLN A 3 11.32 25.44 -4.57
CA GLN A 3 11.11 23.99 -4.50
C GLN A 3 9.62 23.74 -4.22
N ARG A 4 9.00 22.79 -4.93
CA ARG A 4 7.57 22.53 -4.72
C ARG A 4 7.35 21.94 -3.33
N GLN A 5 6.27 22.33 -2.66
CA GLN A 5 5.97 21.88 -1.30
C GLN A 5 5.96 20.34 -1.15
N SER A 6 5.55 19.63 -2.21
CA SER A 6 5.58 18.17 -2.32
C SER A 6 6.99 17.58 -2.34
N GLU A 7 7.95 18.24 -2.99
CA GLU A 7 9.36 17.83 -3.02
C GLU A 7 9.97 17.92 -1.62
N ILE A 8 9.67 18.99 -0.87
CA ILE A 8 10.12 19.17 0.52
C ILE A 8 9.60 18.04 1.42
N TYR A 9 8.31 17.67 1.32
CA TYR A 9 7.76 16.59 2.14
C TYR A 9 8.33 15.23 1.76
N LEU A 10 8.52 14.96 0.47
CA LEU A 10 9.13 13.70 0.02
C LEU A 10 10.58 13.58 0.49
N GLU A 11 11.35 14.67 0.46
CA GLU A 11 12.71 14.70 1.00
C GLU A 11 12.72 14.47 2.52
N ALA A 12 11.81 15.11 3.26
CA ALA A 12 11.68 14.89 4.70
C ALA A 12 11.30 13.44 5.07
N LEU A 13 10.56 12.75 4.20
CA LEU A 13 10.21 11.33 4.33
C LEU A 13 11.29 10.38 3.77
N GLY A 14 12.43 10.90 3.31
CA GLY A 14 13.54 10.10 2.78
C GLY A 14 13.30 9.52 1.37
N ALA A 15 12.32 10.03 0.61
CA ALA A 15 11.99 9.60 -0.75
C ALA A 15 13.00 10.11 -1.81
N GLY A 16 14.27 9.87 -1.53
CA GLY A 16 15.43 10.14 -2.38
C GLY A 16 16.36 8.94 -2.51
N ILE A 17 15.94 7.75 -2.06
CA ILE A 17 16.69 6.50 -2.28
C ILE A 17 16.73 6.22 -3.79
N GLU A 18 17.94 5.99 -4.30
CA GLU A 18 18.15 5.63 -5.70
C GLU A 18 17.62 4.22 -5.97
N LEU A 19 16.73 4.09 -6.96
CA LEU A 19 16.25 2.79 -7.40
C LEU A 19 17.33 2.07 -8.21
N THR A 20 17.45 0.76 -8.03
CA THR A 20 18.37 -0.04 -8.84
C THR A 20 17.95 -0.02 -10.32
N ALA A 21 18.90 -0.28 -11.21
CA ALA A 21 18.61 -0.38 -12.65
C ALA A 21 17.53 -1.46 -12.94
N GLN A 22 17.55 -2.55 -12.18
CA GLN A 22 16.54 -3.60 -12.27
C GLN A 22 15.16 -3.10 -11.85
N MET A 23 15.03 -2.42 -10.70
CA MET A 23 13.75 -1.88 -10.25
C MET A 23 13.15 -0.91 -11.29
N LYS A 24 13.97 -0.03 -11.86
CA LYS A 24 13.53 0.89 -12.91
C LYS A 24 13.04 0.13 -14.16
N GLN A 25 13.83 -0.83 -14.64
CA GLN A 25 13.46 -1.64 -15.81
C GLN A 25 12.18 -2.44 -15.59
N GLU A 26 12.01 -3.07 -14.43
CA GLU A 26 10.80 -3.84 -14.09
C GLU A 26 9.58 -2.92 -13.98
N LEU A 27 9.73 -1.77 -13.32
CA LEU A 27 8.66 -0.77 -13.23
C LEU A 27 8.25 -0.24 -14.62
N ASP A 28 9.21 0.04 -15.50
CA ASP A 28 8.95 0.60 -16.84
C ASP A 28 8.35 -0.43 -17.81
N THR A 29 8.65 -1.72 -17.65
CA THR A 29 8.29 -2.75 -18.64
C THR A 29 7.27 -3.77 -18.16
N LEU A 30 7.29 -4.12 -16.87
CA LEU A 30 6.38 -5.11 -16.26
C LEU A 30 5.26 -4.43 -15.46
N GLY A 31 5.46 -3.17 -15.04
CA GLY A 31 4.51 -2.42 -14.22
C GLY A 31 4.54 -2.78 -12.73
N TYR A 32 5.54 -3.54 -12.28
CA TYR A 32 5.77 -3.89 -10.88
C TYR A 32 7.25 -4.15 -10.62
N THR A 33 7.67 -4.11 -9.35
CA THR A 33 8.98 -4.60 -8.88
C THR A 33 8.80 -5.25 -7.51
N VAL A 34 9.69 -6.15 -7.12
CA VAL A 34 9.64 -6.86 -5.83
C VAL A 34 10.78 -6.37 -4.93
N VAL A 35 10.41 -5.88 -3.74
CA VAL A 35 11.37 -5.51 -2.71
C VAL A 35 11.27 -6.49 -1.55
N HIS A 36 12.38 -7.16 -1.24
CA HIS A 36 12.46 -8.12 -0.15
C HIS A 36 12.80 -7.44 1.17
N ASN A 37 12.35 -8.03 2.27
CA ASN A 37 12.73 -7.63 3.63
C ASN A 37 12.44 -6.16 3.96
N VAL A 38 11.37 -5.60 3.38
CA VAL A 38 10.90 -4.23 3.67
C VAL A 38 10.55 -4.08 5.14
N ALA A 39 9.87 -5.10 5.71
CA ALA A 39 9.54 -5.14 7.12
C ALA A 39 10.47 -6.09 7.87
N ASP A 40 11.05 -5.60 8.95
CA ASP A 40 11.80 -6.41 9.90
C ASP A 40 10.85 -7.35 10.70
N PRO A 41 11.39 -8.39 11.36
CA PRO A 41 10.58 -9.37 12.09
C PRO A 41 9.67 -8.77 13.16
N ASP A 42 10.14 -7.78 13.92
CA ASP A 42 9.38 -7.15 15.01
C ASP A 42 8.22 -6.33 14.45
N TRP A 43 8.46 -5.60 13.35
CA TRP A 43 7.42 -4.88 12.64
C TRP A 43 6.37 -5.82 12.05
N LEU A 44 6.78 -6.97 11.49
CA LEU A 44 5.85 -8.00 11.02
C LEU A 44 4.98 -8.56 12.15
N VAL A 45 5.55 -8.81 13.33
CA VAL A 45 4.80 -9.23 14.53
C VAL A 45 3.80 -8.17 14.94
N ALA A 46 4.22 -6.91 15.04
CA ALA A 46 3.34 -5.80 15.41
C ALA A 46 2.17 -5.61 14.44
N MET A 47 2.42 -5.70 13.12
CA MET A 47 1.35 -5.63 12.11
C MET A 47 0.34 -6.78 12.23
N ARG A 48 0.81 -8.00 12.52
CA ARG A 48 -0.05 -9.18 12.70
C ARG A 48 -0.92 -9.06 13.95
N ASN A 49 -0.30 -8.73 15.09
CA ASN A 49 -1.03 -8.56 16.34
C ASN A 49 -2.13 -7.51 16.21
N LEU A 50 -1.83 -6.36 15.59
CA LEU A 50 -2.84 -5.33 15.38
C LEU A 50 -3.95 -5.77 14.42
N ILE A 51 -3.65 -6.56 13.39
CA ILE A 51 -4.68 -7.15 12.53
C ILE A 51 -5.59 -8.05 13.35
N ASP A 52 -5.03 -8.95 14.16
CA ASP A 52 -5.80 -9.87 15.00
C ASP A 52 -6.69 -9.10 16.00
N GLU A 53 -6.15 -8.06 16.65
CA GLU A 53 -6.89 -7.16 17.54
C GLU A 53 -8.04 -6.43 16.82
N LEU A 54 -7.80 -5.95 15.59
CA LEU A 54 -8.83 -5.26 14.80
C LEU A 54 -9.93 -6.23 14.37
N VAL A 55 -9.57 -7.48 14.03
CA VAL A 55 -10.54 -8.51 13.67
C VAL A 55 -11.44 -8.85 14.86
N GLU A 56 -10.86 -9.04 16.05
CA GLU A 56 -11.62 -9.29 17.27
C GLU A 56 -12.51 -8.10 17.64
N LYS A 57 -11.97 -6.87 17.57
CA LYS A 57 -12.66 -5.65 17.98
C LYS A 57 -13.77 -5.21 17.04
N GLU A 58 -13.53 -5.26 15.73
CA GLU A 58 -14.49 -4.75 14.73
C GLU A 58 -15.49 -5.83 14.28
N GLY A 59 -15.10 -7.11 14.31
CA GLY A 59 -15.95 -8.25 13.97
C GLY A 59 -16.65 -8.08 12.62
N ASP A 60 -17.98 -8.19 12.62
CA ASP A 60 -18.81 -8.07 11.42
C ASP A 60 -18.77 -6.67 10.76
N ASN A 61 -18.26 -5.65 11.47
CA ASN A 61 -18.13 -4.29 10.94
C ASN A 61 -16.83 -4.08 10.14
N LEU A 62 -15.97 -5.09 10.04
CA LEU A 62 -14.74 -5.04 9.26
C LEU A 62 -14.99 -4.57 7.82
N ALA A 63 -14.29 -3.50 7.42
CA ALA A 63 -14.35 -2.92 6.08
C ALA A 63 -15.75 -2.48 5.60
N ILE A 64 -16.68 -2.20 6.51
CA ILE A 64 -18.04 -1.71 6.20
C ILE A 64 -18.02 -0.38 5.44
N GLU A 65 -17.02 0.46 5.69
CA GLU A 65 -16.79 1.73 5.01
C GLU A 65 -16.25 1.56 3.58
N HIS A 66 -16.01 0.33 3.14
CA HIS A 66 -15.44 0.03 1.84
C HIS A 66 -16.15 -1.15 1.17
N HIS A 67 -15.52 -2.33 1.12
CA HIS A 67 -16.16 -3.55 0.62
C HIS A 67 -15.67 -4.74 1.43
N GLN A 68 -16.60 -5.65 1.70
CA GLN A 68 -16.37 -6.96 2.30
C GLN A 68 -16.26 -8.02 1.20
N GLU A 69 -15.58 -9.13 1.50
CA GLU A 69 -15.42 -10.27 0.60
C GLU A 69 -15.76 -11.54 1.38
N ALA A 70 -16.61 -12.41 0.83
CA ALA A 70 -16.95 -13.68 1.50
C ALA A 70 -15.75 -14.63 1.65
N THR A 71 -14.72 -14.47 0.81
CA THR A 71 -13.55 -15.35 0.75
C THR A 71 -12.28 -14.73 1.34
N ALA A 72 -12.39 -13.55 1.96
CA ALA A 72 -11.25 -12.85 2.54
C ALA A 72 -11.66 -11.97 3.72
N THR A 73 -10.87 -12.01 4.79
CA THR A 73 -10.95 -10.99 5.83
C THR A 73 -10.42 -9.68 5.27
N ARG A 74 -11.23 -8.62 5.37
CA ARG A 74 -10.86 -7.28 4.87
C ARG A 74 -10.90 -6.27 5.98
N ILE A 75 -9.86 -5.44 6.08
CA ILE A 75 -9.84 -4.31 6.98
C ILE A 75 -9.60 -3.05 6.15
N ALA A 76 -10.51 -2.09 6.24
CA ALA A 76 -10.37 -0.82 5.55
C ALA A 76 -9.75 0.24 6.46
N ASN A 77 -9.30 1.34 5.85
CA ASN A 77 -8.90 2.56 6.53
C ASN A 77 -7.76 2.38 7.55
N MET A 78 -6.78 1.53 7.23
CA MET A 78 -5.69 1.18 8.15
C MET A 78 -4.82 2.38 8.54
N VAL A 79 -4.76 3.43 7.71
CA VAL A 79 -4.07 4.70 8.06
C VAL A 79 -4.55 5.25 9.41
N ASN A 80 -5.82 5.04 9.76
CA ASN A 80 -6.43 5.55 10.99
C ASN A 80 -6.48 4.50 12.12
N LYS A 81 -5.89 3.31 11.92
CA LYS A 81 -6.04 2.17 12.83
C LYS A 81 -4.76 1.76 13.55
N GLY A 82 -3.70 2.58 13.50
CA GLY A 82 -2.51 2.39 14.33
C GLY A 82 -1.23 2.93 13.70
N VAL A 83 -0.31 3.40 14.55
CA VAL A 83 0.98 4.00 14.13
C VAL A 83 1.91 2.99 13.44
N VAL A 84 1.70 1.69 13.63
CA VAL A 84 2.47 0.64 12.94
C VAL A 84 2.37 0.75 11.40
N TRP A 85 1.28 1.36 10.92
CA TRP A 85 1.03 1.60 9.50
C TRP A 85 1.72 2.85 8.96
N GLU A 86 2.26 3.72 9.82
CA GLU A 86 3.00 4.91 9.37
C GLU A 86 4.21 4.53 8.54
N LYS A 87 4.99 3.56 9.03
CA LYS A 87 6.12 2.96 8.31
C LYS A 87 5.72 2.36 6.96
N VAL A 88 4.46 1.98 6.77
CA VAL A 88 3.94 1.38 5.53
C VAL A 88 3.75 2.45 4.46
N TRP A 89 2.96 3.50 4.74
CA TRP A 89 2.67 4.54 3.74
C TRP A 89 3.80 5.57 3.59
N SER A 90 4.72 5.65 4.56
CA SER A 90 5.87 6.56 4.53
C SER A 90 7.20 5.89 4.15
N HIS A 91 7.20 4.62 3.74
CA HIS A 91 8.44 3.88 3.52
C HIS A 91 9.34 4.57 2.46
N PRO A 92 10.57 5.00 2.79
CA PRO A 92 11.42 5.82 1.91
C PRO A 92 11.61 5.24 0.50
N LEU A 93 11.91 3.94 0.39
CA LEU A 93 12.12 3.27 -0.89
C LEU A 93 10.82 3.17 -1.72
N ILE A 94 9.67 2.98 -1.06
CA ILE A 94 8.37 2.89 -1.74
C ILE A 94 8.01 4.27 -2.28
N LEU A 95 8.20 5.32 -1.48
CA LEU A 95 7.99 6.70 -1.92
C LEU A 95 8.94 7.11 -3.04
N SER A 96 10.20 6.66 -3.04
CA SER A 96 11.12 6.82 -4.18
C SER A 96 10.58 6.16 -5.45
N ALA A 97 10.04 4.94 -5.35
CA ALA A 97 9.42 4.25 -6.47
C ALA A 97 8.16 4.98 -6.99
N CYS A 98 7.30 5.47 -6.09
CA CYS A 98 6.16 6.31 -6.46
C CYS A 98 6.60 7.61 -7.14
N ARG A 99 7.63 8.28 -6.61
CA ARG A 99 8.19 9.51 -7.20
C ARG A 99 8.72 9.25 -8.60
N TYR A 100 9.43 8.13 -8.82
CA TYR A 100 9.93 7.72 -10.12
C TYR A 100 8.79 7.51 -11.13
N ILE A 101 7.76 6.75 -10.77
CA ILE A 101 6.66 6.41 -11.68
C ILE A 101 5.72 7.59 -11.96
N PHE A 102 5.33 8.33 -10.93
CA PHE A 102 4.34 9.40 -11.10
C PHE A 102 4.95 10.69 -11.67
N ASN A 103 6.24 10.92 -11.46
CA ASN A 103 6.96 12.10 -11.95
C ASN A 103 6.18 13.41 -11.71
N GLY A 104 5.58 13.53 -10.53
CA GLY A 104 4.62 14.58 -10.19
C GLY A 104 4.07 14.42 -8.78
N GLU A 105 3.12 15.27 -8.41
CA GLU A 105 2.49 15.22 -7.09
C GLU A 105 1.57 14.00 -6.97
N PHE A 106 1.67 13.31 -5.84
CA PHE A 106 0.81 12.18 -5.52
C PHE A 106 0.36 12.21 -4.07
N LYS A 107 -0.68 11.43 -3.78
CA LYS A 107 -1.17 11.19 -2.42
C LYS A 107 -1.52 9.74 -2.22
N VAL A 108 -1.50 9.30 -0.96
CA VAL A 108 -2.08 8.00 -0.58
C VAL A 108 -3.58 8.08 -0.81
N SER A 109 -4.16 7.14 -1.58
CA SER A 109 -5.62 7.06 -1.75
C SER A 109 -6.27 6.12 -0.75
N SER A 110 -5.62 5.01 -0.39
CA SER A 110 -6.17 4.04 0.56
C SER A 110 -5.06 3.13 1.09
N LEU A 111 -5.16 2.73 2.36
CA LEU A 111 -4.40 1.61 2.92
C LEU A 111 -5.38 0.64 3.56
N ASN A 112 -5.37 -0.60 3.08
CA ASN A 112 -6.30 -1.65 3.52
C ASN A 112 -5.53 -2.95 3.78
N ALA A 113 -6.03 -3.81 4.67
CA ALA A 113 -5.54 -5.18 4.82
C ALA A 113 -6.51 -6.16 4.15
N ARG A 114 -5.98 -7.24 3.57
CA ARG A 114 -6.74 -8.34 3.00
C ARG A 114 -6.05 -9.67 3.29
N GLU A 115 -6.67 -10.53 4.06
CA GLU A 115 -6.21 -11.90 4.31
C GLU A 115 -7.12 -12.87 3.58
N ALA A 116 -6.55 -13.71 2.71
CA ALA A 116 -7.33 -14.72 2.00
C ALA A 116 -7.68 -15.87 2.96
N LEU A 117 -8.96 -16.26 2.99
CA LEU A 117 -9.38 -17.41 3.78
C LEU A 117 -8.88 -18.71 3.14
N HIS A 118 -8.60 -19.70 3.96
CA HIS A 118 -8.30 -21.04 3.48
C HIS A 118 -9.47 -21.57 2.64
N GLY A 119 -9.19 -22.05 1.41
CA GLY A 119 -10.22 -22.46 0.46
C GLY A 119 -10.98 -21.32 -0.23
N GLY A 120 -10.60 -20.05 -0.01
CA GLY A 120 -11.28 -18.86 -0.57
C GLY A 120 -11.10 -18.65 -2.09
N GLY A 121 -10.32 -19.50 -2.75
CA GLY A 121 -10.09 -19.44 -4.20
C GLY A 121 -9.26 -18.24 -4.67
N HIS A 122 -9.12 -18.11 -5.99
CA HIS A 122 -8.38 -17.03 -6.62
C HIS A 122 -9.27 -15.83 -6.95
N GLN A 123 -8.72 -14.62 -6.83
CA GLN A 123 -9.37 -13.45 -7.42
C GLN A 123 -9.29 -13.54 -8.95
N PRO A 124 -10.36 -13.16 -9.68
CA PRO A 124 -10.28 -13.06 -11.13
C PRO A 124 -9.24 -12.01 -11.55
N LEU A 125 -8.68 -12.16 -12.75
CA LEU A 125 -7.79 -11.16 -13.32
C LEU A 125 -8.53 -9.82 -13.46
N HIS A 126 -7.93 -8.75 -12.93
CA HIS A 126 -8.50 -7.41 -12.95
C HIS A 126 -7.39 -6.35 -12.94
N ALA A 127 -7.70 -5.17 -13.48
CA ALA A 127 -6.91 -3.97 -13.24
C ALA A 127 -7.37 -3.30 -11.93
N THR A 128 -6.45 -2.67 -11.21
CA THR A 128 -6.75 -1.99 -9.93
C THR A 128 -7.58 -0.71 -10.11
N GLY A 129 -7.62 -0.13 -11.31
CA GLY A 129 -8.39 1.08 -11.63
C GLY A 129 -9.62 0.81 -12.51
N LYS A 130 -10.74 1.48 -12.23
CA LYS A 130 -11.93 1.50 -13.09
C LYS A 130 -11.80 2.63 -14.11
N ASN A 131 -11.43 2.32 -15.36
CA ASN A 131 -11.32 3.25 -16.51
C ASN A 131 -10.41 4.48 -16.29
N ARG A 132 -9.87 5.02 -17.39
CA ARG A 132 -9.09 6.27 -17.38
C ARG A 132 -10.03 7.43 -17.00
N ALA A 133 -10.13 7.74 -15.72
CA ALA A 133 -10.71 9.02 -15.31
C ALA A 133 -9.88 10.14 -15.96
N PRO A 134 -10.51 11.20 -16.50
CA PRO A 134 -9.78 12.36 -16.99
C PRO A 134 -8.89 12.85 -15.86
N ILE A 135 -7.59 12.92 -16.14
CA ILE A 135 -6.47 13.23 -15.26
C ILE A 135 -6.93 14.14 -14.11
N PHE A 136 -7.37 13.53 -13.00
CA PHE A 136 -7.43 14.26 -11.74
C PHE A 136 -5.98 14.66 -11.47
N PRO A 137 -5.68 15.91 -11.10
CA PRO A 137 -4.33 16.46 -11.21
C PRO A 137 -3.33 15.88 -10.21
N LYS A 138 -3.69 14.81 -9.49
CA LYS A 138 -2.89 14.20 -8.43
C LYS A 138 -2.96 12.69 -8.56
N TYR A 139 -1.83 12.07 -8.88
CA TYR A 139 -1.71 10.63 -8.91
C TYR A 139 -2.03 10.05 -7.54
N THR A 140 -2.60 8.85 -7.52
CA THR A 140 -2.95 8.16 -6.29
C THR A 140 -2.42 6.75 -6.30
N TRP A 141 -1.96 6.29 -5.15
CA TRP A 141 -1.55 4.91 -4.97
C TRP A 141 -2.30 4.25 -3.81
N SER A 142 -2.41 2.93 -3.88
CA SER A 142 -3.09 2.09 -2.91
C SER A 142 -2.09 1.08 -2.37
N MET A 143 -2.15 0.84 -1.07
CA MET A 143 -1.35 -0.20 -0.44
C MET A 143 -2.23 -1.26 0.18
N ARG A 144 -1.80 -2.51 0.03
CA ARG A 144 -2.47 -3.67 0.60
C ARG A 144 -1.47 -4.51 1.39
N TYR A 145 -1.79 -4.78 2.64
CA TYR A 145 -1.17 -5.85 3.38
C TYR A 145 -1.91 -7.16 3.07
N GLY A 146 -1.16 -8.25 2.87
CA GLY A 146 -1.72 -9.58 2.68
C GLY A 146 -0.96 -10.66 3.43
N ARG A 147 -1.71 -11.60 4.01
CA ARG A 147 -1.20 -12.83 4.62
C ARG A 147 -1.74 -14.02 3.84
N LEU A 148 -0.87 -14.96 3.51
CA LEU A 148 -1.25 -16.28 3.00
C LEU A 148 -1.39 -17.20 4.22
N MET A 149 -2.58 -17.74 4.42
CA MET A 149 -2.82 -18.84 5.35
C MET A 149 -2.33 -20.13 4.67
N THR A 150 -1.17 -20.63 5.08
CA THR A 150 -0.68 -21.98 4.70
C THR A 150 -1.20 -23.01 5.66
#